data_AF-A0A150F3M7-F1
#
_entry.id   AF-A0A150F3M7-F1
#
_cell.length_a   1.000
_cell.length_b   1.000
_cell.length_c   1.000
_cell.angle_alpha   90.00
_cell.angle_beta   90.00
_cell.angle_gamma   90.00
#
_symmetry.space_group_name_H-M   'P 1'
#
loop_
_entity.id
_entity.type
_entity.pdbx_description
1 polymer ?
#
loop_
_entity_poly.entity_id
_entity_poly.type
_entity_poly.pdbx_seq_one_letter_code
_entity_poly.pdbx_strand_id
1 'polypeptide(L)'
;MNLNEFLKTDRENAERKIKSMESLLHDMIPDALQDNDFDGCLEIIETLKQHCEDLKRMHQQAPVTQLHEIASQFSSRGIDVSVVQRGLTSEYI
;
A
#
# COMPACT_ATOMS: atom_id res chain seq x y z
N MET A 1 -0.97 10.14 -10.53
CA MET A 1 -0.91 8.67 -10.35
C MET A 1 -2.29 8.10 -10.67
N ASN A 2 -2.41 6.93 -11.32
CA ASN A 2 -3.71 6.36 -11.69
C ASN A 2 -4.26 5.47 -10.55
N LEU A 3 -5.26 5.98 -9.83
CA LEU A 3 -5.86 5.30 -8.68
C LEU A 3 -6.65 4.02 -9.04
N ASN A 4 -6.81 3.72 -10.34
CA ASN A 4 -7.47 2.49 -10.80
C ASN A 4 -6.55 1.25 -10.75
N GLU A 5 -5.25 1.44 -10.50
CA GLU A 5 -4.27 0.36 -10.38
C GLU A 5 -4.23 -0.22 -8.95
N PHE A 6 -4.92 0.43 -8.01
CA PHE A 6 -5.08 -0.02 -6.63
C PHE A 6 -6.34 -0.86 -6.47
N LEU A 7 -6.32 -1.83 -5.56
CA LEU A 7 -7.53 -2.53 -5.15
C LEU A 7 -8.53 -1.50 -4.59
N LYS A 8 -9.84 -1.74 -4.79
CA LYS A 8 -10.90 -0.82 -4.33
C LYS A 8 -10.78 -0.51 -2.82
N THR A 9 -10.34 -1.48 -2.03
CA THR A 9 -10.09 -1.36 -0.58
C THR A 9 -8.85 -0.52 -0.25
N ASP A 10 -7.84 -0.53 -1.13
CA ASP A 10 -6.58 0.19 -0.93
C ASP A 10 -6.64 1.63 -1.47
N ARG A 11 -7.64 1.94 -2.31
CA ARG A 11 -7.78 3.26 -2.93
C ARG A 11 -7.96 4.39 -1.91
N GLU A 12 -8.86 4.21 -0.94
CA GLU A 12 -9.07 5.22 0.12
C GLU A 12 -7.84 5.40 1.01
N ASN A 13 -7.07 4.32 1.21
CA ASN A 13 -5.84 4.35 1.99
C ASN A 13 -4.72 5.06 1.21
N ALA A 14 -4.61 4.79 -0.10
CA ALA A 14 -3.69 5.47 -1.00
C ALA A 14 -4.01 6.97 -1.10
N GLU A 15 -5.28 7.34 -1.27
CA GLU A 15 -5.72 8.75 -1.29
C GLU A 15 -5.38 9.46 0.03
N ARG A 16 -5.62 8.82 1.18
CA ARG A 16 -5.23 9.36 2.49
C ARG A 16 -3.71 9.55 2.61
N LYS A 17 -2.91 8.57 2.18
CA LYS A 17 -1.45 8.66 2.21
C LYS A 17 -0.92 9.78 1.30
N ILE A 18 -1.48 9.92 0.10
CA ILE A 18 -1.11 11.02 -0.82
C ILE A 18 -1.43 12.37 -0.18
N LYS A 19 -2.63 12.55 0.38
CA LYS A 19 -3.00 13.79 1.06
C LYS A 19 -2.10 14.09 2.28
N SER A 20 -1.71 13.05 3.01
CA SER A 20 -0.75 13.19 4.11
C SER A 20 0.61 13.67 3.61
N MET A 21 1.12 13.08 2.51
CA MET A 21 2.39 13.50 1.90
C MET A 21 2.35 14.95 1.41
N GLU A 22 1.23 15.39 0.83
CA GLU A 22 1.04 16.78 0.41
C GLU A 22 1.17 17.74 1.61
N SER A 23 0.55 17.42 2.75
CA SER A 23 0.69 18.25 3.96
C SER A 23 2.11 18.22 4.54
N LEU A 24 2.78 17.06 4.54
CA LEU A 24 4.18 16.98 4.96
C LEU A 24 5.10 17.85 4.08
N LEU A 25 4.88 17.86 2.76
CA LEU A 25 5.68 18.61 1.79
C LEU A 25 5.40 20.12 1.80
N HIS A 26 4.13 20.51 1.94
CA HIS A 26 3.70 21.90 1.78
C HIS A 26 3.62 22.68 3.09
N ASP A 27 3.41 21.99 4.21
CA ASP A 27 3.25 22.65 5.51
C ASP A 27 4.49 22.38 6.37
N MET A 28 4.78 21.10 6.66
CA MET A 28 5.74 20.76 7.71
C MET A 28 7.21 20.96 7.33
N ILE A 29 7.62 20.61 6.10
CA ILE A 29 9.01 20.81 5.64
C ILE A 29 9.36 22.31 5.57
N PRO A 30 8.53 23.18 4.97
CA PRO A 30 8.79 24.62 4.96
C PRO A 30 8.90 25.22 6.37
N ASP A 31 8.01 24.84 7.28
CA ASP A 31 8.02 25.32 8.67
C ASP A 31 9.33 24.92 9.39
N ALA A 32 9.74 23.65 9.28
CA ALA A 32 10.97 23.16 9.88
C ALA A 32 12.22 23.81 9.27
N LEU A 33 12.23 24.11 7.96
CA LEU A 33 13.31 24.88 7.33
C LEU A 33 13.36 26.33 7.82
N GLN A 34 12.19 26.95 8.06
CA GLN A 34 12.10 28.32 8.54
C GLN A 34 12.62 28.44 9.98
N ASP A 35 12.38 27.42 10.79
CA ASP A 35 12.85 27.32 12.17
C ASP A 35 14.29 26.81 12.30
N ASN A 36 14.97 26.52 11.17
CA ASN A 36 16.29 25.87 11.10
C ASN A 36 16.35 24.51 11.84
N ASP A 37 15.21 23.84 11.96
CA ASP A 37 15.09 22.49 12.49
C ASP A 37 15.38 21.46 11.41
N PHE A 38 16.68 21.26 11.15
CA PHE A 38 17.15 20.32 10.14
C PHE A 38 16.92 18.86 10.55
N ASP A 39 16.90 18.57 11.85
CA ASP A 39 16.61 17.22 12.36
C ASP A 39 15.11 16.89 12.15
N GLY A 40 14.21 17.82 12.47
CA GLY A 40 12.78 17.71 12.15
C GLY A 40 12.51 17.57 10.65
N CYS A 41 13.23 18.32 9.81
CA CYS A 41 13.17 18.15 8.35
C CYS A 41 13.52 16.72 7.90
N LEU A 42 14.58 16.14 8.46
CA LEU A 42 15.02 14.78 8.12
C LEU A 42 13.99 13.72 8.55
N GLU A 43 13.40 13.85 9.74
CA GLU A 43 12.33 12.97 10.20
C GLU A 43 11.09 13.02 9.30
N ILE A 44 10.71 14.22 8.84
CA ILE A 44 9.59 14.40 7.91
C ILE A 44 9.89 13.76 6.55
N ILE A 45 11.11 13.92 6.04
CA ILE A 45 11.54 13.30 4.77
C ILE A 45 11.58 11.77 4.89
N GLU A 46 12.00 11.22 6.03
CA GLU A 46 11.97 9.77 6.26
C GLU A 46 10.52 9.24 6.26
N THR A 47 9.61 9.98 6.88
CA THR A 47 8.18 9.66 6.86
C THR A 47 7.61 9.70 5.44
N LEU A 48 7.99 10.71 4.65
CA LEU A 48 7.62 10.82 3.24
C LEU A 48 8.12 9.62 2.43
N LYS A 49 9.38 9.22 2.64
CA LYS A 49 9.97 8.04 2.01
C LYS A 49 9.19 6.78 2.35
N GLN A 50 8.81 6.59 3.62
CA GLN A 50 8.01 5.44 4.04
C GLN A 50 6.65 5.42 3.34
N HIS A 51 5.98 6.57 3.20
CA HIS A 51 4.72 6.67 2.47
C HIS A 51 4.87 6.36 0.96
N CYS A 52 5.97 6.80 0.33
CA CYS A 52 6.28 6.40 -1.05
C CYS A 52 6.50 4.90 -1.18
N GLU A 53 7.23 4.26 -0.25
CA GLU A 53 7.44 2.82 -0.26
C GLU A 53 6.12 2.04 -0.07
N ASP A 54 5.27 2.49 0.84
CA ASP A 54 3.95 1.89 1.06
C ASP A 54 3.07 1.99 -0.18
N LEU A 55 3.01 3.17 -0.82
CA LEU A 55 2.27 3.37 -2.06
C LEU A 55 2.83 2.50 -3.19
N LYS A 56 4.16 2.34 -3.27
CA LYS A 56 4.80 1.45 -4.24
C LYS A 56 4.43 -0.01 -3.99
N ARG A 57 4.36 -0.46 -2.73
CA ARG A 57 3.91 -1.81 -2.35
C ARG A 57 2.45 -2.04 -2.67
N MET A 58 1.58 -1.07 -2.39
CA MET A 58 0.14 -1.13 -2.71
C MET A 58 -0.12 -1.12 -4.22
N HIS A 59 0.73 -0.40 -4.98
CA HIS A 59 0.67 -0.35 -6.44
C HIS A 59 1.25 -1.60 -7.10
N GLN A 60 2.26 -2.23 -6.49
CA GLN A 60 2.74 -3.55 -6.89
C GLN A 60 1.70 -4.60 -6.54
N GLN A 61 0.78 -4.84 -7.47
CA GLN A 61 -0.07 -6.03 -7.45
C GLN A 61 0.80 -7.30 -7.46
N ALA A 62 1.14 -7.83 -6.29
CA ALA A 62 1.59 -9.20 -6.15
C ALA A 62 1.06 -9.76 -4.82
N PRO A 63 0.32 -10.89 -4.79
CA PRO A 63 0.42 -12.01 -5.73
C PRO A 63 -0.93 -12.69 -6.03
N VAL A 64 -1.93 -12.02 -6.64
CA VAL A 64 -3.11 -12.78 -7.11
C VAL A 64 -2.70 -13.76 -8.21
N THR A 65 -1.72 -13.36 -9.04
CA THR A 65 -1.03 -14.22 -10.01
C THR A 65 -0.19 -15.32 -9.35
N GLN A 66 0.58 -15.06 -8.28
CA GLN A 66 1.36 -16.14 -7.64
C GLN A 66 0.47 -17.09 -6.84
N LEU A 67 -0.64 -16.65 -6.25
CA LEU A 67 -1.57 -17.57 -5.59
C LEU A 67 -2.18 -18.55 -6.59
N HIS A 68 -2.51 -18.10 -7.81
CA HIS A 68 -2.97 -18.99 -8.86
C HIS A 68 -1.87 -19.95 -9.34
N GLU A 69 -0.62 -19.48 -9.53
CA GLU A 69 0.51 -20.35 -9.87
C GLU A 69 0.80 -21.38 -8.76
N ILE A 70 0.83 -20.94 -7.50
CA ILE A 70 1.08 -21.79 -6.33
C ILE A 70 -0.04 -22.85 -6.22
N ALA A 71 -1.30 -22.46 -6.35
CA ALA A 71 -2.43 -23.40 -6.37
C ALA A 71 -2.33 -24.39 -7.54
N SER A 72 -1.89 -23.93 -8.71
CA SER A 72 -1.68 -24.79 -9.88
C SER A 72 -0.54 -25.79 -9.69
N GLN A 73 0.55 -25.38 -9.01
CA GLN A 73 1.66 -26.29 -8.64
C GLN A 73 1.26 -27.31 -7.58
N PHE A 74 0.38 -26.95 -6.64
CA PHE A 74 -0.15 -27.91 -5.67
C PHE A 74 -1.10 -28.91 -6.33
N SER A 75 -1.98 -28.43 -7.20
CA SER A 75 -2.88 -29.28 -7.99
C SER A 75 -2.11 -30.27 -8.88
N SER A 76 -1.03 -29.84 -9.54
CA SER A 76 -0.19 -30.73 -10.36
C SER A 76 0.56 -31.80 -9.56
N ARG A 77 0.70 -31.61 -8.24
CA ARG A 77 1.25 -32.58 -7.29
C ARG A 77 0.18 -33.47 -6.63
N GLY A 78 -1.08 -33.35 -7.05
CA GLY A 78 -2.20 -34.14 -6.50
C GLY A 78 -2.67 -33.66 -5.13
N ILE A 79 -2.26 -32.46 -4.71
CA ILE A 79 -2.74 -31.83 -3.46
C ILE A 79 -4.04 -31.11 -3.77
N ASP A 80 -5.11 -31.49 -3.07
CA ASP A 80 -6.42 -30.89 -3.24
C ASP A 80 -6.44 -29.45 -2.70
N VAL A 81 -6.52 -28.49 -3.63
CA VAL A 81 -6.57 -27.06 -3.35
C VAL A 81 -8.02 -26.53 -3.24
N SER A 82 -9.03 -27.39 -3.40
CA SER A 82 -10.45 -26.99 -3.31
C SER A 82 -10.86 -26.50 -1.91
N VAL A 83 -10.07 -26.83 -0.88
CA VAL A 83 -10.21 -26.35 0.50
C VAL A 83 -9.82 -24.88 0.64
N VAL A 84 -9.03 -24.32 -0.28
CA VAL A 84 -8.68 -22.89 -0.31
C VAL A 84 -9.82 -22.11 -0.97
N GLN A 85 -10.95 -22.04 -0.27
CA GLN A 85 -12.03 -21.13 -0.64
C GLN A 85 -11.73 -19.73 -0.12
N ARG A 86 -12.01 -18.73 -0.94
CA ARG A 86 -12.05 -17.33 -0.50
C ARG A 86 -13.10 -17.27 0.60
N GLY A 87 -12.67 -17.13 1.85
CA GLY A 87 -13.58 -16.89 2.96
C GLY A 87 -14.38 -15.63 2.62
N LEU A 88 -15.64 -15.81 2.21
CA LEU A 88 -16.58 -14.71 2.14
C LEU A 88 -16.80 -14.31 3.60
N THR A 89 -16.04 -13.33 4.08
CA THR A 89 -16.41 -12.59 5.28
C THR A 89 -17.75 -11.93 4.95
N SER A 90 -18.80 -12.62 5.40
CA SER A 90 -20.17 -12.15 5.46
C SER A 90 -20.19 -10.90 6.33
N GLU A 91 -19.98 -9.74 5.74
CA GLU A 91 -20.37 -8.46 6.32
C GLU A 91 -21.56 -7.89 5.55
N TYR A 92 -22.73 -8.32 6.03
CA TYR A 92 -24.02 -7.65 6.14
C TYR A 92 -24.78 -7.13 4.89
N ILE A 93 -25.95 -7.77 4.72
CA ILE A 93 -27.24 -7.22 4.27
C ILE A 93 -27.57 -5.95 5.05
#